data_AF-A0A2V9FV41-F1
#
_entry.id   AF-A0A2V9FV41-F1
#
_cell.length_a   1.000
_cell.length_b   1.000
_cell.length_c   1.000
_cell.angle_alpha   90.00
_cell.angle_beta   90.00
_cell.angle_gamma   90.00
#
_symmetry.space_group_name_H-M   'P 1'
#
loop_
_entity.id
_entity.type
_entity.pdbx_description
1 polymer ?
#
loop_
_entity_poly.entity_id
_entity_poly.type
_entity_poly.pdbx_seq_one_letter_code
_entity_poly.pdbx_strand_id
1 'polypeptide(L)' 'MQLGDSVPLTLEKVSELSGLHATYLGEIERGIRNPALVSIVKIARGLNVTPVRLFGNGRW' A
#
# COMPACT_ATOMS: atom_id res chain seq x y z
N MET A 1 -19.56 24.71 -5.67
CA MET A 1 -19.36 23.56 -4.76
C MET A 1 -18.42 22.61 -5.47
N GLN A 2 -17.13 22.64 -5.15
CA GLN A 2 -16.09 21.87 -5.84
C GLN A 2 -16.28 20.39 -5.48
N LEU A 3 -16.59 19.56 -6.46
CA LEU A 3 -16.70 18.10 -6.31
C LEU A 3 -15.32 17.47 -6.55
N GLY A 4 -14.79 16.79 -5.53
CA GLY A 4 -13.96 15.60 -5.70
C GLY A 4 -12.48 15.78 -6.02
N ASP A 5 -11.71 16.40 -5.12
CA ASP A 5 -10.25 16.20 -5.15
C ASP A 5 -9.93 14.87 -4.48
N SER A 6 -9.42 13.92 -5.28
CA SER A 6 -8.86 12.68 -4.76
C SER A 6 -7.63 13.04 -3.93
N VAL A 7 -7.70 12.87 -2.60
CA VAL A 7 -6.54 13.13 -1.74
C VAL A 7 -5.37 12.27 -2.23
N PRO A 8 -4.18 12.86 -2.49
CA PRO A 8 -3.00 12.08 -2.87
C PRO A 8 -2.72 11.01 -1.83
N LEU A 9 -2.59 9.76 -2.27
CA LEU A 9 -2.26 8.67 -1.37
C LEU A 9 -0.79 8.79 -0.97
N THR A 10 -0.53 9.03 0.32
CA THR A 10 0.84 9.14 0.88
C THR A 10 1.21 7.90 1.68
N LEU A 11 2.52 7.67 1.91
CA LEU A 11 3.00 6.56 2.75
C LEU A 11 2.52 6.69 4.19
N GLU A 12 2.41 7.91 4.70
CA GLU A 12 1.84 8.19 6.02
C GLU A 12 0.39 7.75 6.07
N LYS A 13 -0.38 8.02 5.00
CA LYS A 13 -1.78 7.61 4.95
C LYS A 13 -1.93 6.10 4.88
N VAL A 14 -1.11 5.42 4.08
CA VAL A 14 -1.10 3.94 4.03
C VAL A 14 -0.62 3.34 5.36
N SER A 15 0.31 4.00 6.05
CA SER A 15 0.79 3.62 7.38
C SER A 15 -0.34 3.63 8.40
N GLU A 16 -1.11 4.72 8.47
CA GLU A 16 -2.31 4.81 9.32
C GLU A 16 -3.32 3.69 9.02
N LEU A 17 -3.61 3.46 7.73
CA LEU A 17 -4.65 2.52 7.31
C LEU A 17 -4.24 1.05 7.46
N SER A 18 -2.96 0.73 7.28
CA SER A 18 -2.44 -0.66 7.32
C SER A 18 -1.82 -1.05 8.67
N GLY A 19 -1.53 -0.06 9.53
CA GLY A 19 -0.79 -0.26 10.78
C GLY A 19 0.67 -0.68 10.56
N LEU A 20 1.25 -0.38 9.39
CA LEU A 20 2.65 -0.64 9.07
C LEU A 20 3.43 0.67 9.08
N HIS A 21 4.68 0.65 9.57
CA HIS A 21 5.49 1.85 9.62
C HIS A 21 5.77 2.42 8.21
N ALA A 22 5.64 3.74 8.02
CA ALA A 22 5.85 4.40 6.73
C ALA A 22 7.22 4.08 6.11
N THR A 23 8.29 3.98 6.91
CA THR A 23 9.62 3.54 6.42
C THR A 23 9.59 2.14 5.80
N TYR A 24 8.90 1.19 6.44
CA TYR A 24 8.79 -0.18 5.94
C TYR A 24 7.98 -0.23 4.64
N LEU A 25 6.91 0.56 4.55
CA LEU A 25 6.13 0.71 3.31
C LEU A 25 6.99 1.30 2.17
N GLY A 26 7.79 2.33 2.44
CA GLY A 26 8.70 2.90 1.45
C GLY A 26 9.83 1.96 1.01
N GLU A 27 10.30 1.08 1.90
CA GLU A 27 11.22 0.00 1.51
C GLU A 27 10.57 -1.04 0.59
N ILE A 28 9.28 -1.37 0.81
CA ILE A 28 8.52 -2.27 -0.07
C ILE A 28 8.32 -1.63 -1.45
N GLU A 29 7.87 -0.38 -1.49
CA GLU A 29 7.57 0.34 -2.74
C GLU A 29 8.81 0.46 -3.65
N ARG A 30 10.00 0.63 -3.06
CA ARG A 30 11.29 0.68 -3.78
C ARG A 30 11.89 -0.69 -4.07
N GLY A 31 11.23 -1.78 -3.69
CA GLY A 31 11.72 -3.15 -3.90
C GLY A 31 12.91 -3.56 -3.02
N ILE A 32 13.19 -2.84 -1.94
CA ILE A 32 14.29 -3.14 -1.00
C ILE A 32 13.91 -4.31 -0.08
N ARG A 33 12.62 -4.46 0.22
CA ARG A 33 12.09 -5.52 1.09
C ARG A 33 11.19 -6.46 0.31
N ASN A 34 11.31 -7.76 0.64
CA ASN A 34 10.29 -8.75 0.31
C ASN A 34 9.29 -8.87 1.48
N PRO A 35 8.08 -8.29 1.38
CA PRO A 35 7.10 -8.34 2.46
C PRO A 35 6.56 -9.75 2.66
N ALA A 36 6.34 -10.14 3.93
CA ALA A 36 5.58 -11.35 4.23
C ALA A 36 4.10 -11.19 3.79
N LEU A 37 3.42 -12.31 3.56
CA LEU A 37 2.00 -12.32 3.16
C LEU A 37 1.10 -11.52 4.11
N VAL A 38 1.39 -11.55 5.42
CA VAL A 38 0.65 -10.76 6.41
C VAL A 38 0.74 -9.25 6.15
N SER A 39 1.90 -8.74 5.73
CA SER A 39 2.09 -7.33 5.38
C SER A 39 1.30 -6.97 4.13
N ILE A 40 1.34 -7.83 3.11
CA ILE A 40 0.55 -7.66 1.87
C ILE A 40 -0.95 -7.58 2.19
N VAL A 41 -1.46 -8.47 3.05
CA VAL A 41 -2.86 -8.46 3.48
C VAL A 41 -3.20 -7.19 4.27
N LYS A 42 -2.31 -6.71 5.15
CA LYS A 42 -2.51 -5.44 5.88
C LYS A 42 -2.58 -4.24 4.95
N ILE A 43 -1.69 -4.15 3.97
CA ILE A 43 -1.70 -3.08 2.95
C ILE A 43 -2.99 -3.13 2.15
N ALA A 44 -3.37 -4.30 1.64
CA ALA A 44 -4.59 -4.48 0.85
C ALA A 44 -5.85 -4.08 1.63
N ARG A 45 -5.94 -4.47 2.91
CA ARG A 45 -7.02 -4.06 3.81
C ARG A 45 -7.05 -2.55 4.03
N GLY A 46 -5.89 -1.93 4.29
CA GLY A 46 -5.80 -0.48 4.48
C GLY A 46 -6.23 0.30 3.24
N LEU A 47 -5.94 -0.23 2.05
CA LEU A 47 -6.34 0.36 0.77
C LEU A 47 -7.75 -0.05 0.30
N ASN A 48 -8.47 -0.88 1.07
CA ASN A 48 -9.77 -1.45 0.71
C ASN A 48 -9.77 -2.13 -0.68
N VAL A 49 -8.75 -2.94 -0.96
CA VAL A 49 -8.63 -3.75 -2.17
C VAL A 49 -8.34 -5.20 -1.84
N THR A 50 -8.52 -6.09 -2.81
CA THR A 50 -8.07 -7.48 -2.68
C THR A 50 -6.54 -7.56 -2.80
N PRO A 51 -5.86 -8.50 -2.12
CA PRO A 51 -4.39 -8.62 -2.18
C PRO A 51 -3.83 -8.76 -3.60
N VAL A 52 -4.57 -9.40 -4.51
CA VAL A 52 -4.17 -9.55 -5.93
C VAL A 52 -3.99 -8.20 -6.63
N ARG A 53 -4.70 -7.15 -6.22
CA ARG A 53 -4.58 -5.79 -6.80
C ARG A 53 -3.24 -5.12 -6.48
N LEU A 54 -2.47 -5.65 -5.53
CA LEU A 54 -1.12 -5.16 -5.22
C LEU A 54 -0.06 -5.71 -6.18
N PHE A 55 -0.41 -6.69 -7.01
CA PHE A 55 0.51 -7.29 -7.98
C PHE A 55 0.16 -6.82 -9.39
N GLY A 56 1.18 -6.45 -10.15
CA GLY A 56 1.04 -6.15 -11.58
C GLY A 56 0.96 -7.41 -12.44
N ASN A 57 0.88 -7.23 -13.76
CA ASN A 57 0.95 -8.32 -14.74
C ASN A 57 2.37 -8.89 -14.78
N GLY A 58 2.70 -9.76 -13.83
CA GLY A 58 4.06 -10.25 -13.58
C GLY A 58 4.85 -10.54 -14.86
N ARG A 59 5.81 -9.66 -15.16
CA ARG A 59 6.89 -9.86 -16.13
C ARG A 59 8.19 -9.84 -15.31
N TRP A 60 8.35 -10.86 -14.48
CA TRP A 60 9.53 -11.07 -13.66
C TRP A 60 10.38 -12.17 -14.30
#